data_AF-A0A354UP42-F1
#
_entry.id   AF-A0A354UP42-F1
#
_cell.length_a   1.000
_cell.length_b   1.000
_cell.length_c   1.000
_cell.angle_alpha   90.00
_cell.angle_beta   90.00
_cell.angle_gamma   90.00
#
_symmetry.space_group_name_H-M   'P 1'
#
loop_
_entity.id
_entity.type
_entity.pdbx_description
1 polymer ?
#
loop_
_entity_poly.entity_id
_entity_poly.type
_entity_poly.pdbx_seq_one_letter_code
_entity_poly.pdbx_strand_id
1 'polypeptide(L)' 'KKTPLQQARQRYEVVHKEEREQATKQFNTRLPSNEYDEIVAFLKKHGIPKVDLIRIGYGALLETYKEVK' A
#
# COMPACT_ATOMS: atom_id res chain seq x y z
N LYS A 1 -6.30 27.68 19.50
CA LYS A 1 -4.86 27.39 19.74
C LYS A 1 -4.64 25.89 19.61
N LYS A 2 -3.59 25.43 18.92
CA LYS A 2 -3.24 23.99 18.88
C LYS A 2 -2.81 23.51 20.26
N THR A 3 -3.17 22.29 20.62
CA THR A 3 -2.73 21.69 21.89
C THR A 3 -1.24 21.34 21.83
N PRO A 4 -0.53 21.27 22.98
CA PRO A 4 0.88 20.88 23.01
C PRO A 4 1.17 19.55 22.28
N LEU A 5 0.26 18.58 22.41
CA LEU A 5 0.37 17.28 21.73
C LEU A 5 0.31 17.42 20.19
N GLN A 6 -0.55 18.28 19.66
CA GLN A 6 -0.65 18.53 18.23
C GLN A 6 0.63 19.19 17.69
N GLN A 7 1.25 20.07 18.47
CA GLN A 7 2.50 20.73 18.10
C GLN A 7 3.67 19.73 18.07
N ALA A 8 3.75 18.84 19.06
CA ALA A 8 4.77 17.79 19.10
C ALA A 8 4.65 16.82 17.91
N ARG A 9 3.43 16.36 17.60
CA ARG A 9 3.16 15.51 16.42
C ARG A 9 3.55 16.21 15.13
N GLN A 10 3.19 17.49 14.97
CA GLN A 10 3.53 18.25 13.76
C GLN A 10 5.05 18.37 13.57
N ARG A 11 5.82 18.61 14.65
CA ARG A 11 7.28 18.67 14.58
C ARG A 11 7.88 17.32 14.16
N TYR A 12 7.41 16.23 14.76
CA TYR A 12 7.83 14.88 14.40
C TYR A 12 7.54 14.57 12.92
N GLU A 13 6.31 14.82 12.48
CA GLU A 13 5.90 14.56 11.09
C GLU A 13 6.76 15.32 10.08
N VAL A 14 7.11 16.58 10.37
CA VAL A 14 7.95 17.42 9.51
C VAL A 14 9.39 16.94 9.47
N VAL A 15 10.01 16.66 10.64
CA VAL A 15 11.41 16.23 10.74
C VAL A 15 11.63 14.89 10.02
N HIS A 16 10.74 13.93 10.20
CA HIS A 16 10.90 12.58 9.66
C HIS A 16 10.24 12.38 8.30
N LYS A 17 9.75 13.45 7.66
CA LYS A 17 8.98 13.34 6.41
C LYS A 17 9.81 12.67 5.31
N GLU A 18 11.03 13.13 5.12
CA GLU A 18 11.94 12.63 4.08
C GLU A 18 12.30 11.15 4.31
N GLU A 19 12.61 10.78 5.56
CA GLU A 19 12.88 9.39 5.94
C GLU A 19 11.70 8.47 5.62
N ARG A 20 10.46 8.90 5.90
CA ARG A 20 9.25 8.11 5.59
C ARG A 20 9.04 7.95 4.08
N GLU A 21 9.25 9.01 3.30
CA GLU A 21 9.10 9.00 1.85
C GLU A 21 10.16 8.13 1.14
N GLN A 22 11.36 8.03 1.73
CA GLN A 22 12.42 7.14 1.26
C GLN A 22 12.15 5.68 1.64
N ALA A 23 11.68 5.43 2.86
CA ALA A 23 11.47 4.08 3.37
C ALA A 23 10.27 3.38 2.72
N THR A 24 9.17 4.11 2.49
CA THR A 24 7.92 3.52 1.99
C THR A 24 7.17 4.48 1.07
N LYS A 25 6.54 3.95 0.03
CA LYS A 25 5.67 4.71 -0.89
C LYS A 25 4.32 4.03 -1.01
N GLN A 26 3.28 4.84 -1.20
CA GLN A 26 1.92 4.35 -1.36
C GLN A 26 1.64 4.00 -2.83
N PHE A 27 1.02 2.84 -3.07
CA PHE A 27 0.63 2.37 -4.40
C PHE A 27 -0.89 2.24 -4.46
N ASN A 28 -1.58 3.35 -4.76
CA ASN A 28 -3.04 3.40 -4.78
C ASN A 28 -3.60 3.29 -6.19
N THR A 29 -4.70 2.55 -6.34
CA THR A 29 -5.52 2.50 -7.56
C THR A 29 -6.99 2.56 -7.15
N ARG A 30 -7.81 3.26 -7.94
CA ARG A 30 -9.27 3.29 -7.73
C ARG A 30 -9.89 2.09 -8.44
N LEU A 31 -10.72 1.34 -7.71
CA LEU A 31 -11.51 0.22 -8.23
C LEU A 31 -13.01 0.55 -8.12
N PRO A 32 -13.86 0.03 -9.02
CA PRO A 32 -15.30 -0.01 -8.80
C PRO A 32 -15.64 -0.69 -7.46
N SER A 33 -16.65 -0.19 -6.74
CA SER A 33 -16.97 -0.67 -5.39
C SER A 33 -17.25 -2.19 -5.34
N ASN A 34 -18.01 -2.70 -6.30
CA ASN A 34 -18.36 -4.12 -6.35
C ASN A 34 -17.12 -5.02 -6.49
N GLU A 35 -16.19 -4.63 -7.37
CA GLU A 35 -14.93 -5.34 -7.59
C GLU A 35 -14.03 -5.28 -6.36
N TYR A 36 -13.95 -4.10 -5.72
CA TYR A 36 -13.20 -3.95 -4.47
C TYR A 36 -13.73 -4.88 -3.38
N ASP A 37 -15.04 -4.93 -3.18
CA ASP A 37 -15.66 -5.76 -2.14
C ASP A 37 -15.46 -7.25 -2.40
N GLU A 38 -15.59 -7.68 -3.65
CA GLU A 38 -15.33 -9.06 -4.07
C GLU A 38 -13.88 -9.48 -3.77
N ILE A 39 -12.90 -8.67 -4.22
CA ILE A 39 -11.48 -8.95 -3.99
C ILE A 39 -11.18 -9.01 -2.49
N VAL A 40 -11.68 -8.04 -1.72
CA VAL A 40 -11.46 -7.99 -0.26
C VAL A 40 -12.07 -9.21 0.43
N ALA A 41 -13.26 -9.66 0.01
CA ALA A 41 -13.90 -10.84 0.56
C ALA A 41 -13.08 -12.12 0.25
N PHE A 42 -12.59 -12.26 -0.99
CA PHE A 42 -11.71 -13.35 -1.39
C PHE A 42 -10.44 -13.39 -0.54
N LEU A 43 -9.73 -12.26 -0.43
CA LEU A 43 -8.50 -12.16 0.35
C LEU A 43 -8.71 -12.53 1.82
N LYS A 44 -9.79 -12.04 2.44
CA LYS A 44 -10.15 -12.38 3.82
C LYS A 44 -10.42 -13.87 3.99
N LYS A 45 -11.19 -14.48 3.08
CA LYS A 45 -11.52 -15.91 3.12
C LYS A 45 -10.28 -16.79 3.11
N HIS A 46 -9.24 -16.37 2.38
CA HIS A 46 -7.99 -17.12 2.22
C HIS A 46 -6.85 -16.65 3.14
N GLY A 47 -7.08 -15.66 4.00
CA GLY A 47 -6.05 -15.13 4.91
C GLY A 47 -4.90 -14.42 4.19
N ILE A 48 -5.14 -13.90 2.98
CA ILE A 48 -4.11 -13.26 2.15
C ILE A 48 -4.13 -11.75 2.40
N PRO A 49 -3.00 -11.12 2.79
CA PRO A 49 -2.94 -9.67 2.92
C PRO A 49 -2.88 -9.00 1.54
N LYS A 50 -3.45 -7.80 1.43
CA LYS A 50 -3.50 -7.01 0.18
C LYS A 50 -2.11 -6.79 -0.46
N VAL A 51 -1.09 -6.62 0.38
CA VAL A 51 0.31 -6.45 -0.08
C VAL A 51 0.82 -7.69 -0.79
N ASP A 52 0.43 -8.89 -0.34
CA ASP A 52 0.86 -10.13 -0.97
C ASP A 52 0.12 -10.37 -2.28
N LEU A 53 -1.15 -9.96 -2.41
CA LEU A 53 -1.83 -9.93 -3.72
C LEU A 53 -1.02 -9.12 -4.75
N ILE A 54 -0.52 -7.94 -4.37
CA ILE A 54 0.30 -7.09 -5.26
C ILE A 54 1.63 -7.76 -5.59
N ARG A 55 2.34 -8.31 -4.59
CA ARG A 55 3.64 -8.97 -4.79
C ARG A 55 3.53 -10.21 -5.68
N ILE A 56 2.54 -11.05 -5.42
CA ILE A 56 2.26 -12.28 -6.19
C ILE A 56 1.86 -11.91 -7.61
N GLY A 57 0.95 -10.94 -7.79
CA GLY A 57 0.54 -10.47 -9.10
C GLY A 57 1.70 -9.91 -9.92
N TYR A 58 2.56 -9.08 -9.30
CA TYR A 58 3.77 -8.57 -9.94
C TYR A 58 4.75 -9.68 -10.30
N GLY A 59 4.97 -10.65 -9.41
CA GLY A 59 5.83 -11.81 -9.68
C GLY A 59 5.33 -12.64 -10.86
N ALA A 60 4.02 -12.91 -10.91
CA ALA A 60 3.40 -13.63 -12.04
C ALA A 60 3.59 -12.87 -13.36
N LEU A 61 3.38 -11.55 -13.37
CA LEU A 61 3.63 -10.73 -14.55
C LEU A 61 5.11 -10.75 -14.96
N LEU A 62 6.03 -10.67 -14.00
CA LEU A 62 7.47 -10.74 -14.30
C LEU A 62 7.83 -12.04 -15.01
N GLU A 63 7.31 -13.19 -14.57
CA GLU A 63 7.57 -14.46 -15.28
C GLU A 63 7.01 -14.43 -16.71
N THR A 64 5.80 -13.92 -16.91
CA THR A 64 5.19 -13.77 -18.25
C THR A 64 6.04 -12.88 -19.18
N TYR A 65 6.68 -11.82 -18.66
CA TYR A 65 7.51 -10.91 -19.45
C TYR A 65 8.99 -11.31 -19.53
N LYS A 66 9.47 -12.24 -18.68
CA LYS A 66 10.83 -12.79 -18.75
C LYS A 66 11.03 -13.67 -19.98
N GLU A 67 9.98 -14.33 -20.47
CA GLU A 67 10.02 -15.14 -21.69
C GLU A 67 10.05 -14.31 -22.99
N VAL A 68 10.00 -12.97 -22.91
CA VAL A 68 10.03 -12.06 -24.07
C VAL A 68 11.44 -11.51 -24.34
N LYS A 69 12.49 -12.14 -23.78
CA LYS A 69 13.89 -11.77 -24.05
C LYS A 69 14.68 -12.86 -24.75
#